data_AF-A0A4R1FRS5-F1
#
_entry.id   AF-A0A4R1FRS5-F1
#
_cell.length_a   1.000
_cell.length_b   1.000
_cell.length_c   1.000
_cell.angle_alpha   90.00
_cell.angle_beta   90.00
_cell.angle_gamma   90.00
#
_symmetry.space_group_name_H-M   'P 1'
#
loop_
_entity.id
_entity.type
_entity.pdbx_description
1 polymer ?
#
loop_
_entity_poly.entity_id
_entity_poly.type
_entity_poly.pdbx_seq_one_letter_code
_entity_poly.pdbx_strand_id
1 'polypeptide(L)'
;MADSLYSSLKKLTHYPLALARKRKVFYFLLSLVIGWGLMLLASDPTFTQTQNYVLFLLFFAISLWVTEAIPPFSVGILIIGFLVFIMGRSDAENAIQYLQTWSDSVIWLFLGGFFLAEAMKKTELDVALLKTMLPKFGTNPKNVLWGVMLITGAISMLMSNTATTA
;
A
#
# COMPACT_ATOMS: atom_id res chain seq x y z
N MET A 1 -28.10 3.00 -23.01
CA MET A 1 -27.58 2.29 -21.82
C MET A 1 -26.52 3.09 -21.05
N ALA A 2 -25.78 4.02 -21.69
CA ALA A 2 -24.79 4.91 -21.05
C ALA A 2 -25.39 5.97 -20.10
N ASP A 3 -26.63 6.43 -20.33
CA ASP A 3 -27.25 7.50 -19.54
C ASP A 3 -27.57 7.11 -18.08
N SER A 4 -27.76 5.82 -17.82
CA SER A 4 -28.05 5.34 -16.45
C SER A 4 -26.82 5.39 -15.53
N LEU A 5 -25.63 5.14 -16.10
CA LEU A 5 -24.34 5.22 -15.39
C LEU A 5 -23.91 6.66 -15.15
N TYR A 6 -24.16 7.55 -16.11
CA TYR A 6 -23.87 8.98 -15.94
C TYR A 6 -24.81 9.63 -14.91
N SER A 7 -26.09 9.26 -14.90
CA SER A 7 -27.08 9.68 -13.89
C SER A 7 -26.74 9.18 -12.48
N SER A 8 -26.25 7.95 -12.35
CA SER A 8 -25.87 7.37 -11.05
C SER A 8 -24.54 7.93 -10.52
N LEU A 9 -23.57 8.23 -11.39
CA LEU A 9 -22.36 8.98 -11.01
C LEU A 9 -22.69 10.41 -10.55
N LYS A 10 -23.66 11.07 -11.18
CA LYS A 10 -24.13 12.41 -10.79
C LYS A 10 -24.92 12.42 -9.47
N LYS A 11 -25.57 11.30 -9.11
CA LYS A 11 -26.16 11.09 -7.77
C LYS A 11 -25.10 10.80 -6.70
N LEU A 12 -23.99 10.14 -7.06
CA LEU A 12 -22.87 9.89 -6.15
C LEU A 12 -22.01 11.15 -5.88
N THR A 13 -21.99 12.13 -6.79
CA THR A 13 -21.36 13.44 -6.56
C THR A 13 -22.06 14.31 -5.51
N HIS A 14 -23.25 13.91 -5.04
CA HIS A 14 -23.95 14.57 -3.92
C HIS A 14 -23.63 14.00 -2.54
N TYR A 15 -22.73 13.01 -2.41
CA TYR A 15 -22.07 12.83 -1.12
C TYR A 15 -21.29 14.11 -0.84
N PRO A 16 -21.66 14.92 0.17
CA PRO A 16 -20.88 16.10 0.46
C PRO A 16 -19.50 15.58 0.86
N LEU A 17 -18.44 16.01 0.17
CA LEU A 17 -17.05 15.66 0.50
C LEU A 17 -16.77 15.84 2.01
N ALA A 18 -17.50 16.76 2.65
CA ALA A 18 -17.55 16.95 4.09
C ALA A 18 -17.97 15.69 4.89
N LEU A 19 -18.96 14.91 4.46
CA LEU A 19 -19.39 13.68 5.15
C LEU A 19 -18.36 12.55 4.99
N ALA A 20 -17.79 12.39 3.80
CA ALA A 20 -16.71 11.43 3.56
C ALA A 20 -15.47 11.79 4.42
N ARG A 21 -15.14 13.08 4.51
CA ARG A 21 -14.08 13.61 5.38
C ARG A 21 -14.39 13.38 6.85
N LYS A 22 -15.61 13.71 7.31
CA LYS A 22 -16.06 13.48 8.70
C LYS A 22 -15.94 12.01 9.09
N ARG A 23 -16.30 11.08 8.20
CA ARG A 23 -16.16 9.64 8.42
C ARG A 23 -14.70 9.20 8.58
N LYS A 24 -13.80 9.70 7.72
CA LYS A 24 -12.35 9.42 7.84
C LYS A 24 -11.74 9.97 9.13
N VAL A 25 -12.12 11.19 9.51
CA VAL A 25 -11.71 11.80 10.79
C VAL A 25 -12.21 10.96 11.96
N PHE A 26 -13.47 10.51 11.92
CA PHE A 26 -14.02 9.62 12.93
C PHE A 26 -13.20 8.32 13.05
N TYR A 27 -12.87 7.65 11.93
CA TYR A 27 -12.05 6.44 11.96
C TYR A 27 -10.63 6.67 12.44
N PHE A 28 -10.04 7.84 12.14
CA PHE A 28 -8.73 8.22 12.66
C PHE A 28 -8.76 8.37 14.19
N LEU A 29 -9.76 9.09 14.71
CA LEU A 29 -9.93 9.26 16.16
C LEU A 29 -10.24 7.93 16.85
N LEU A 30 -11.09 7.10 16.23
CA LEU A 30 -11.39 5.76 16.72
C LEU A 30 -10.12 4.90 16.78
N SER A 31 -9.28 4.93 15.73
CA SER A 31 -8.01 4.21 15.71
C SER A 31 -7.06 4.66 16.82
N LEU A 32 -7.07 5.95 17.16
CA LEU A 32 -6.27 6.48 18.27
C LEU A 32 -6.76 5.93 19.60
N VAL A 33 -8.07 5.94 19.84
CA VAL A 33 -8.67 5.38 21.07
C VAL A 33 -8.42 3.88 21.17
N ILE A 34 -8.57 3.14 20.07
CA ILE A 34 -8.30 1.70 20.01
C ILE A 34 -6.81 1.44 20.29
N GLY A 35 -5.91 2.14 19.61
CA GLY A 35 -4.47 2.00 19.82
C GLY A 35 -4.05 2.26 21.26
N TRP A 36 -4.61 3.31 21.88
CA TRP A 36 -4.39 3.63 23.28
C TRP A 36 -4.96 2.58 24.22
N GLY A 37 -6.20 2.14 23.99
CA GLY A 37 -6.86 1.10 24.78
C GLY A 37 -6.10 -0.23 24.73
N LEU A 38 -5.68 -0.65 23.54
CA LEU A 38 -4.90 -1.88 23.35
C LEU A 38 -3.51 -1.78 24.00
N MET A 39 -2.85 -0.61 23.92
CA MET A 39 -1.61 -0.37 24.64
C MET A 39 -1.81 -0.55 26.15
N LEU A 40 -2.84 0.04 26.74
CA LEU A 40 -3.11 -0.10 28.18
C LEU A 40 -3.39 -1.55 28.60
N LEU A 41 -4.11 -2.30 27.76
CA LEU A 41 -4.40 -3.72 28.02
C LEU A 41 -3.16 -4.62 27.91
N ALA A 42 -2.23 -4.28 27.03
CA ALA A 42 -1.00 -5.05 26.79
C ALA A 42 0.22 -4.51 27.55
N SER A 43 0.11 -3.35 28.21
CA SER A 43 1.19 -2.74 28.97
C SER A 43 1.38 -3.46 30.31
N ASP A 44 2.62 -3.78 30.62
CA ASP A 44 3.02 -4.39 31.89
C ASP A 44 3.74 -3.34 32.77
N PRO A 45 3.59 -3.38 34.11
CA PRO A 45 4.33 -2.49 35.03
C PRO A 45 5.86 -2.50 34.87
N THR A 46 6.43 -3.56 34.29
CA THR A 46 7.86 -3.68 34.01
C THR A 46 8.31 -2.90 32.77
N PHE A 47 7.39 -2.40 31.94
CA PHE A 47 7.72 -1.72 30.70
C PHE A 47 8.20 -0.29 30.94
N THR A 48 9.25 0.09 30.23
CA THR A 48 9.68 1.48 30.13
C THR A 48 8.64 2.31 29.38
N GLN A 49 8.66 3.62 29.63
CA GLN A 49 7.77 4.56 28.93
C GLN A 49 7.94 4.49 27.40
N THR A 50 9.17 4.30 26.92
CA THR A 50 9.46 4.14 25.49
C THR A 50 8.83 2.88 24.90
N GLN A 51 8.92 1.74 25.62
CA GLN A 51 8.28 0.50 25.18
C GLN A 51 6.77 0.66 25.04
N ASN A 52 6.13 1.35 25.99
CA ASN A 52 4.71 1.65 25.91
C ASN A 52 4.36 2.56 24.72
N TYR A 53 5.18 3.55 24.38
CA TYR A 53 4.96 4.38 23.19
C TYR A 53 5.11 3.62 21.87
N VAL A 54 6.09 2.71 21.78
CA VAL A 54 6.25 1.84 20.60
C VAL A 54 5.08 0.87 20.48
N LEU A 55 4.59 0.33 21.60
CA LEU A 55 3.42 -0.55 21.63
C LEU A 55 2.15 0.19 21.21
N PHE A 56 1.96 1.43 21.67
CA PHE A 56 0.89 2.30 21.19
C PHE A 56 0.99 2.53 19.68
N LEU A 57 2.19 2.89 19.19
CA LEU A 57 2.42 3.15 17.76
C LEU A 57 2.09 1.92 16.91
N LEU A 58 2.46 0.72 17.36
CA LEU A 58 2.14 -0.54 16.69
C LEU A 58 0.63 -0.74 16.53
N PHE A 59 -0.13 -0.67 17.64
CA PHE A 59 -1.58 -0.87 17.59
C PHE A 59 -2.29 0.25 16.84
N PHE A 60 -1.79 1.48 16.95
CA PHE A 60 -2.32 2.62 16.22
C PHE A 60 -2.11 2.47 14.71
N ALA A 61 -0.91 2.07 14.26
CA ALA A 61 -0.60 1.82 12.86
C ALA A 61 -1.47 0.70 12.27
N ILE A 62 -1.60 -0.43 12.99
CA ILE A 62 -2.47 -1.54 12.58
C ILE A 62 -3.92 -1.07 12.44
N SER A 63 -4.42 -0.31 13.42
CA SER A 63 -5.79 0.23 13.37
C SER A 63 -6.00 1.17 12.18
N LEU A 64 -5.01 2.01 11.86
CA LEU A 64 -5.06 2.90 10.69
C LEU A 64 -5.05 2.13 9.36
N TRP A 65 -4.30 1.02 9.27
CA TRP A 65 -4.29 0.17 8.09
C TRP A 65 -5.62 -0.58 7.89
N VAL A 66 -6.19 -1.13 8.97
CA VAL A 66 -7.47 -1.86 8.91
C VAL A 66 -8.64 -0.91 8.60
N THR A 67 -8.63 0.29 9.15
CA THR A 67 -9.72 1.25 8.96
C THR A 67 -9.59 2.12 7.71
N GLU A 68 -8.43 2.07 7.04
CA GLU A 68 -8.07 2.94 5.90
C GLU A 68 -8.40 4.43 6.14
N ALA A 69 -8.23 4.89 7.39
CA ALA A 69 -8.56 6.27 7.78
C ALA A 69 -7.71 7.31 7.01
N ILE A 70 -6.44 6.98 6.77
CA ILE A 70 -5.50 7.71 5.93
C ILE A 70 -4.79 6.74 4.97
N PRO A 71 -4.24 7.22 3.84
CA PRO A 71 -3.51 6.35 2.90
C PRO A 71 -2.33 5.61 3.57
N PRO A 72 -2.01 4.37 3.16
CA PRO A 72 -0.94 3.58 3.77
C PRO A 72 0.43 4.27 3.79
N PHE A 73 0.78 5.02 2.72
CA PHE A 73 2.03 5.78 2.69
C PHE A 73 2.09 6.86 3.78
N SER A 74 0.95 7.47 4.11
CA SER A 74 0.85 8.50 5.16
C SER A 74 1.03 7.88 6.55
N VAL A 75 0.55 6.64 6.75
CA VAL A 75 0.83 5.87 7.98
C VAL A 75 2.34 5.62 8.11
N GLY A 76 3.02 5.27 7.01
CA GLY A 76 4.49 5.10 7.01
C GLY A 76 5.25 6.36 7.42
N ILE A 77 4.89 7.52 6.87
CA ILE A 77 5.45 8.82 7.28
C ILE A 77 5.17 9.10 8.76
N LEU A 78 3.95 8.82 9.23
CA LEU A 78 3.55 9.01 10.63
C LEU A 78 4.40 8.15 11.57
N ILE A 79 4.60 6.87 11.26
CA ILE A 79 5.43 5.95 12.05
C ILE A 79 6.84 6.54 12.21
N ILE A 80 7.46 6.95 11.11
CA ILE A 80 8.84 7.43 11.13
C ILE A 80 8.93 8.78 11.85
N GLY A 81 8.00 9.70 11.60
CA GLY A 81 7.93 10.96 12.32
C GLY A 81 7.73 10.77 13.83
N PHE A 82 6.90 9.81 14.22
CA PHE A 82 6.67 9.47 15.63
C PHE A 82 7.93 8.89 16.28
N LEU A 83 8.61 7.94 15.63
CA LEU A 83 9.85 7.35 16.14
C LEU A 83 10.96 8.39 16.26
N VAL A 84 11.13 9.27 15.28
CA VAL A 84 12.11 10.36 15.34
C VAL A 84 11.79 11.31 16.50
N PHE A 85 10.53 11.69 16.69
CA PHE A 85 10.15 12.65 17.75
C PHE A 85 10.27 12.07 19.17
N ILE A 86 9.91 10.81 19.35
CA ILE A 86 9.89 10.15 20.67
C ILE A 86 11.26 9.53 21.01
N MET A 87 11.93 8.90 20.04
CA MET A 87 13.20 8.17 20.27
C MET A 87 14.43 8.95 19.84
N GLY A 88 14.34 9.84 18.84
CA GLY A 88 15.47 10.66 18.36
C GLY A 88 15.81 11.86 19.27
N ARG A 89 15.19 11.95 20.45
CA ARG A 89 15.25 13.13 21.33
C ARG A 89 16.58 13.26 22.09
N SER A 90 17.37 12.19 22.20
CA SER A 90 18.65 12.18 22.92
C SER A 90 19.85 12.57 22.07
N ASP A 91 19.90 12.23 20.78
CA ASP A 91 21.00 12.59 19.86
C ASP A 91 20.54 12.57 18.38
N ALA A 92 21.14 13.41 17.54
CA ALA A 92 20.87 13.46 16.09
C ALA A 92 21.18 12.12 15.39
N GLU A 93 22.19 11.38 15.86
CA GLU A 93 22.53 10.05 15.33
C GLU A 93 21.38 9.04 15.52
N ASN A 94 20.64 9.13 16.63
CA ASN A 94 19.50 8.26 16.91
C ASN A 94 18.33 8.52 15.97
N ALA A 95 18.15 9.77 15.50
CA ALA A 95 17.12 10.12 14.52
C ALA A 95 17.45 9.60 13.11
N ILE A 96 18.74 9.62 12.73
CA ILE A 96 19.21 9.19 11.41
C ILE A 96 18.88 7.71 11.16
N GLN A 97 19.00 6.86 12.18
CA GLN A 97 18.69 5.43 12.08
C GLN A 97 17.26 5.18 11.55
N TYR A 98 16.28 5.95 12.01
CA TYR A 98 14.89 5.81 11.54
C TYR A 98 14.71 6.37 10.14
N LEU A 99 15.40 7.45 9.79
CA LEU A 99 15.34 8.06 8.46
C LEU A 99 15.97 7.18 7.39
N GLN A 100 17.05 6.45 7.72
CA GLN A 100 17.72 5.54 6.78
C GLN A 100 16.81 4.43 6.26
N THR A 101 15.76 4.06 6.99
CA THR A 101 14.77 3.07 6.54
C THR A 101 14.03 3.49 5.26
N TRP A 102 13.97 4.79 4.92
CA TRP A 102 13.42 5.27 3.64
C TRP A 102 14.28 4.94 2.43
N SER A 103 15.58 4.72 2.63
CA SER A 103 16.55 4.46 1.57
C SER A 103 17.12 3.05 1.67
N ASP A 104 16.30 2.10 2.12
CA ASP A 104 16.68 0.69 2.12
C ASP A 104 16.87 0.16 0.70
N SER A 105 17.83 -0.76 0.53
CA SER A 105 18.16 -1.38 -0.76
C SER A 105 16.94 -2.04 -1.43
N VAL A 106 16.00 -2.57 -0.65
CA VAL A 106 14.77 -3.18 -1.14
C VAL A 106 13.87 -2.14 -1.81
N ILE A 107 13.79 -0.91 -1.27
CA ILE A 107 13.00 0.17 -1.88
C ILE A 107 13.57 0.54 -3.25
N TRP A 108 14.89 0.68 -3.35
CA TRP A 108 15.58 0.95 -4.61
C TRP A 108 15.41 -0.17 -5.63
N LEU A 109 15.43 -1.43 -5.18
CA LEU A 109 15.15 -2.59 -6.02
C LEU A 109 13.73 -2.53 -6.61
N PHE A 110 12.71 -2.28 -5.78
CA PHE A 110 11.33 -2.14 -6.26
C PHE A 110 11.16 -0.96 -7.22
N LEU A 111 11.81 0.18 -6.94
CA LEU A 111 11.81 1.33 -7.83
C LEU A 111 12.39 0.99 -9.21
N GLY A 112 13.53 0.29 -9.25
CA GLY A 112 14.12 -0.22 -10.49
C GLY A 112 13.19 -1.18 -11.24
N GLY A 113 12.50 -2.07 -10.52
CA GLY A 113 11.49 -2.96 -11.08
C GLY A 113 10.31 -2.21 -11.71
N PHE A 114 9.83 -1.13 -11.08
CA PHE A 114 8.76 -0.30 -11.64
C PHE A 114 9.22 0.46 -12.90
N PHE A 115 10.45 0.97 -12.92
CA PHE A 115 11.01 1.59 -14.12
C PHE A 115 11.14 0.60 -15.28
N LEU A 116 11.57 -0.62 -15.00
CA LEU A 116 11.66 -1.67 -16.01
C LEU A 116 10.27 -2.05 -16.54
N ALA A 117 9.29 -2.25 -15.66
CA ALA A 117 7.90 -2.54 -16.05
C ALA A 117 7.30 -1.44 -16.93
N GLU A 118 7.48 -0.17 -16.55
CA GLU A 118 7.01 0.97 -17.33
C GLU A 118 7.74 1.10 -18.68
N ALA A 119 9.05 0.79 -18.73
CA ALA A 119 9.82 0.76 -19.96
C ALA A 119 9.35 -0.35 -20.91
N MET A 120 9.05 -1.54 -20.38
CA MET A 120 8.48 -2.66 -21.16
C MET A 120 7.13 -2.27 -21.76
N LYS A 121 6.26 -1.64 -20.98
CA LYS A 121 4.96 -1.13 -21.44
C LYS A 121 5.12 -0.07 -22.54
N LYS A 122 6.02 0.89 -22.37
CA LYS A 122 6.27 1.96 -23.37
C LYS A 122 6.86 1.45 -24.67
N THR A 123 7.63 0.37 -24.62
CA THR A 123 8.24 -0.27 -25.80
C THR A 123 7.35 -1.34 -26.43
N GLU A 124 6.15 -1.57 -25.88
CA GLU A 124 5.22 -2.65 -26.26
C GLU A 124 5.89 -4.05 -26.25
N LEU A 125 6.94 -4.21 -25.45
CA LEU A 125 7.70 -5.47 -25.38
C LEU A 125 6.83 -6.59 -24.79
N ASP A 126 5.97 -6.25 -23.83
CA ASP A 126 4.93 -7.12 -23.27
C ASP A 126 3.98 -7.65 -24.35
N VAL A 127 3.48 -6.78 -25.23
CA VAL A 127 2.61 -7.15 -26.36
C VAL A 127 3.35 -8.00 -27.40
N ALA A 128 4.60 -7.64 -27.72
CA ALA A 128 5.43 -8.40 -28.65
C ALA A 128 5.70 -9.82 -28.12
N LEU A 129 5.99 -9.97 -26.83
CA LEU A 129 6.15 -11.25 -26.14
C LEU A 129 4.86 -12.08 -26.24
N LEU A 130 3.72 -11.47 -25.93
CA LEU A 130 2.42 -12.14 -25.97
C LEU A 130 2.08 -12.63 -27.39
N LYS A 131 2.25 -11.78 -28.41
CA LYS A 131 2.05 -12.13 -29.83
C LYS A 131 2.96 -13.25 -30.31
N THR A 132 4.17 -13.35 -29.77
CA THR A 132 5.14 -14.41 -30.15
C THR A 132 4.85 -15.73 -29.44
N MET A 133 4.35 -15.68 -28.21
CA MET A 133 4.11 -16.88 -27.40
C MET A 133 2.72 -17.48 -27.62
N LEU A 134 1.68 -16.66 -27.77
CA LEU A 134 0.27 -17.11 -27.94
C LEU A 134 0.07 -18.12 -29.07
N PRO A 135 0.63 -17.93 -30.29
CA PRO A 135 0.44 -18.87 -31.39
C PRO A 135 0.93 -20.29 -31.09
N LYS A 136 1.87 -20.45 -30.13
CA LYS A 136 2.41 -21.75 -29.74
C LYS A 136 1.38 -22.63 -28.99
N PHE A 137 0.32 -22.03 -28.46
CA PHE A 137 -0.75 -22.75 -27.76
C PHE A 137 -1.88 -23.20 -28.69
N GLY A 138 -1.78 -22.92 -29.99
CA GLY A 138 -2.76 -23.33 -31.02
C GLY A 138 -4.00 -22.44 -31.07
N THR A 139 -5.06 -22.94 -31.71
CA THR A 139 -6.31 -22.19 -31.93
C THR A 139 -7.48 -22.65 -31.04
N ASN A 140 -7.31 -23.74 -30.28
CA ASN A 140 -8.34 -24.22 -29.37
C ASN A 140 -8.47 -23.26 -28.17
N PRO A 141 -9.66 -22.68 -27.92
CA PRO A 141 -9.86 -21.69 -26.86
C PRO A 141 -9.36 -22.14 -25.48
N LYS A 142 -9.47 -23.43 -25.16
CA LYS A 142 -8.99 -23.99 -23.88
C LYS A 142 -7.47 -23.89 -23.75
N ASN A 143 -6.73 -24.19 -24.81
CA ASN A 143 -5.27 -24.16 -24.79
C ASN A 143 -4.74 -22.72 -24.83
N VAL A 144 -5.42 -21.84 -25.56
CA VAL A 144 -5.13 -20.40 -25.58
C VAL A 144 -5.30 -19.80 -24.18
N LEU A 145 -6.38 -20.15 -23.47
CA LEU A 145 -6.59 -19.69 -22.09
C LEU A 145 -5.46 -20.12 -21.15
N TRP A 146 -5.04 -21.39 -21.21
CA TRP A 146 -3.89 -21.89 -20.45
C TRP A 146 -2.59 -21.15 -20.81
N GLY A 147 -2.39 -20.86 -22.10
CA GLY A 147 -1.26 -20.08 -22.57
C GLY A 147 -1.23 -18.67 -21.98
N VAL A 148 -2.38 -17.98 -22.00
CA VAL A 148 -2.51 -16.65 -21.39
C VAL A 148 -2.23 -16.74 -19.88
N MET A 149 -2.86 -17.65 -19.15
CA MET A 149 -2.64 -17.79 -17.70
C MET A 149 -1.17 -18.05 -17.34
N LEU A 150 -0.47 -18.89 -18.10
CA LEU A 150 0.95 -19.19 -17.88
C LEU A 150 1.84 -17.99 -18.20
N ILE A 151 1.62 -17.32 -19.33
CA ILE A 151 2.41 -16.16 -19.74
C ILE A 151 2.19 -15.00 -18.75
N THR A 152 0.93 -14.70 -18.40
CA THR A 152 0.59 -13.70 -17.41
C THR A 152 1.18 -14.04 -16.04
N GLY A 153 1.11 -15.31 -15.62
CA GLY A 153 1.74 -15.75 -14.36
C GLY A 153 3.26 -15.58 -14.35
N ALA A 154 3.95 -15.94 -15.44
CA ALA A 154 5.39 -15.75 -15.56
C ALA A 154 5.78 -14.27 -15.58
N ILE A 155 5.03 -13.43 -16.30
CA ILE A 155 5.23 -11.98 -16.32
C ILE A 155 4.93 -11.36 -14.93
N SER A 156 3.95 -11.89 -14.20
CA SER A 156 3.59 -11.43 -12.84
C SER A 156 4.66 -11.72 -11.78
N MET A 157 5.60 -12.62 -12.05
CA MET A 157 6.75 -12.83 -11.16
C MET A 157 7.85 -11.79 -11.37
N LEU A 158 7.88 -11.16 -12.55
CA LEU A 158 8.90 -10.18 -12.93
C LEU A 158 8.39 -8.74 -12.79
N MET A 159 7.10 -8.53 -13.00
CA MET A 159 6.41 -7.25 -12.84
C MET A 159 5.52 -7.26 -11.60
N SER A 160 5.12 -6.08 -11.12
CA SER A 160 4.14 -5.97 -10.04
C SER A 160 2.79 -6.56 -10.46
N ASN A 161 2.14 -7.33 -9.59
CA ASN A 161 0.81 -7.92 -9.84
C ASN A 161 -0.21 -6.92 -10.41
N THR A 162 -0.17 -5.67 -9.93
CA THR A 162 -1.04 -4.59 -10.41
C THR A 162 -0.69 -4.15 -11.82
N ALA A 163 0.60 -4.13 -12.19
CA ALA A 163 1.07 -3.81 -13.53
C ALA A 163 0.80 -4.94 -14.53
N THR A 164 0.81 -6.20 -14.08
CA THR A 164 0.53 -7.36 -14.95
C THR A 164 -0.96 -7.53 -15.25
N THR A 165 -1.83 -7.03 -14.36
CA THR A 165 -3.29 -7.13 -14.53
C THR A 165 -3.88 -5.96 -15.34
N ALA A 166 -3.21 -4.80 -15.34
CA ALA A 166 -3.67 -3.54 -15.95
C ALA A 166 -3.33 -3.44 -17.45
#